data_AF-A0A225UZ11-F1
#
_entry.id   AF-A0A225UZ11-F1
#
_cell.length_a   1.000
_cell.length_b   1.000
_cell.length_c   1.000
_cell.angle_alpha   90.00
_cell.angle_beta   90.00
_cell.angle_gamma   90.00
#
_symmetry.space_group_name_H-M   'P 1'
#
loop_
_entity.id
_entity.type
_entity.pdbx_description
1 polymer ?
#
loop_
_entity_poly.entity_id
_entity_poly.type
_entity_poly.pdbx_seq_one_letter_code
_entity_poly.pdbx_strand_id
1 'polypeptide(L)'
;MLVRMAREWSVFMRQPVLPRHSKNPHSWVRQLTLLRALVIAAVVFACWGYTQLLVRYGSISPAATALFTTAFDGRASDDQPPNSWRPPFRVVVSLTTTPSRLDKVMDSVQSLTRQSLRPDQIYINIPEGPMKRHPERSYDETEIPPELIQLAPLVKVNRCVDDGPATKLLGALRLEHNASTLIITLDD
;
A
#
# COMPACT_ATOMS: atom_id res chain seq x y z
N MET A 1 -7.53 36.76 -40.07
CA MET A 1 -8.68 36.41 -39.21
C MET A 1 -8.25 36.03 -37.79
N LEU A 2 -7.36 35.05 -37.62
CA LEU A 2 -6.82 34.61 -36.31
C LEU A 2 -6.19 35.73 -35.45
N VAL A 3 -5.38 36.61 -36.04
CA VAL A 3 -4.72 37.71 -35.30
C VAL A 3 -5.74 38.73 -34.74
N ARG A 4 -6.84 38.97 -35.46
CA ARG A 4 -7.90 39.88 -35.03
C ARG A 4 -8.71 39.29 -33.88
N MET A 5 -9.07 38.00 -33.97
CA MET A 5 -9.72 37.27 -32.89
C MET A 5 -8.86 37.22 -31.62
N ALA A 6 -7.55 36.97 -31.74
CA ALA A 6 -6.64 36.95 -30.61
C ALA A 6 -6.56 38.31 -29.89
N ARG A 7 -6.62 39.40 -30.66
CA ARG A 7 -6.59 40.77 -30.13
C ARG A 7 -7.89 41.13 -29.41
N GLU A 8 -9.03 40.77 -29.98
CA GLU A 8 -10.36 40.96 -29.38
C GLU A 8 -10.51 40.14 -28.08
N TRP A 9 -10.03 38.89 -28.07
CA TRP A 9 -9.97 38.06 -26.87
C TRP A 9 -9.08 38.63 -25.77
N SER A 10 -7.91 39.16 -26.13
CA SER A 10 -7.00 39.79 -25.16
C SER A 10 -7.64 40.99 -24.46
N VAL A 11 -8.40 41.80 -25.20
CA VAL A 11 -9.12 42.96 -24.66
C VAL A 11 -10.24 42.51 -23.72
N PHE A 12 -11.01 41.50 -24.11
CA PHE A 12 -12.09 40.94 -23.28
C PHE A 12 -11.56 40.37 -21.95
N MET A 13 -10.49 39.59 -21.98
CA MET A 13 -9.91 38.95 -20.78
C MET A 13 -9.32 39.96 -19.77
N ARG A 14 -9.05 41.20 -20.19
CA ARG A 14 -8.57 42.31 -19.34
C ARG A 14 -9.71 43.13 -18.72
N GLN A 15 -10.97 42.85 -19.05
CA GLN A 15 -12.10 43.56 -18.46
C GLN A 15 -12.29 43.17 -16.98
N PRO A 16 -12.70 44.12 -16.12
CA PRO A 16 -13.03 43.83 -14.73
C PRO A 16 -14.27 42.95 -14.64
N VAL A 17 -14.30 42.05 -13.64
CA VAL A 17 -15.43 41.12 -13.42
C VAL A 17 -16.75 41.87 -13.14
N LEU A 18 -16.67 43.03 -12.49
CA LEU A 18 -17.83 43.88 -12.23
C LEU A 18 -17.90 45.05 -13.21
N PRO A 19 -19.10 45.37 -13.75
CA PRO A 19 -19.29 46.52 -14.62
C PRO A 19 -19.05 47.85 -13.88
N ARG A 20 -18.58 48.87 -14.62
CA ARG A 20 -18.20 50.19 -14.09
C ARG A 20 -19.31 50.92 -13.31
N HIS A 21 -20.58 50.56 -13.52
CA HIS A 21 -21.75 51.16 -12.85
C HIS A 21 -22.13 50.52 -11.49
N SER A 22 -21.33 49.61 -10.95
CA SER A 22 -21.56 49.03 -9.61
C SER A 22 -21.53 50.11 -8.52
N LYS A 23 -22.51 50.13 -7.62
CA LYS A 23 -22.71 51.19 -6.61
C LYS A 23 -21.65 51.26 -5.49
N ASN A 24 -20.69 50.32 -5.44
CA ASN A 24 -19.70 50.24 -4.37
C ASN A 24 -18.27 50.56 -4.89
N PRO A 25 -17.74 51.78 -4.67
CA PRO A 25 -16.50 52.25 -5.29
C PRO A 25 -15.23 51.59 -4.73
N HIS A 26 -15.27 51.08 -3.50
CA HIS A 26 -14.13 50.46 -2.80
C HIS A 26 -14.03 48.93 -2.97
N SER A 27 -14.81 48.34 -3.87
CA SER A 27 -14.76 46.89 -4.08
C SER A 27 -13.47 46.50 -4.81
N TRP A 28 -12.55 45.86 -4.09
CA TRP A 28 -11.35 45.19 -4.61
C TRP A 28 -11.61 44.31 -5.85
N VAL A 29 -12.84 43.80 -6.00
CA VAL A 29 -13.32 43.02 -7.14
C VAL A 29 -13.28 43.80 -8.46
N ARG A 30 -13.31 45.15 -8.43
CA ARG A 30 -13.10 46.01 -9.62
C ARG A 30 -11.69 45.92 -10.20
N GLN A 31 -10.70 45.54 -9.39
CA GLN A 31 -9.31 45.35 -9.82
C GLN A 31 -9.04 43.91 -10.29
N LEU A 32 -10.01 43.02 -10.12
CA LEU A 32 -9.95 41.64 -10.59
C LEU A 32 -10.44 41.58 -12.04
N THR A 33 -9.53 41.26 -12.95
CA THR A 33 -9.87 41.00 -14.35
C THR A 33 -10.48 39.61 -14.50
N LEU A 34 -11.26 39.39 -15.56
CA LEU A 34 -11.80 38.07 -15.90
C LEU A 34 -10.70 37.00 -15.97
N LEU A 35 -9.53 37.34 -16.53
CA LEU A 35 -8.37 36.44 -16.54
C LEU A 35 -7.93 36.03 -15.12
N ARG A 36 -7.83 36.99 -14.19
CA ARG A 36 -7.43 36.70 -12.81
C ARG A 36 -8.46 35.84 -12.10
N ALA A 37 -9.75 36.09 -12.33
CA ALA A 37 -10.83 35.28 -11.76
C ALA A 37 -10.77 33.83 -12.26
N LEU A 38 -10.53 33.61 -13.55
CA LEU A 38 -10.38 32.28 -14.14
C LEU A 38 -9.14 31.55 -13.61
N VAL A 39 -8.01 32.26 -13.45
CA VAL A 39 -6.80 31.68 -12.85
C VAL A 39 -7.06 31.27 -11.40
N ILE A 40 -7.71 32.11 -10.60
CA ILE A 40 -8.07 31.78 -9.21
C ILE A 40 -9.00 30.56 -9.18
N ALA A 41 -10.03 30.53 -10.03
CA ALA A 41 -10.95 29.40 -10.11
C ALA A 41 -10.23 28.09 -10.49
N ALA A 42 -9.30 28.15 -11.45
CA ALA A 42 -8.48 27.00 -11.85
C ALA A 42 -7.59 26.50 -10.70
N VAL A 43 -6.95 27.43 -9.96
CA VAL A 43 -6.12 27.08 -8.79
C VAL A 43 -6.98 26.45 -7.69
N VAL A 44 -8.14 27.03 -7.37
CA VAL A 44 -9.06 26.49 -6.37
C VAL A 44 -9.53 25.09 -6.79
N PHE A 45 -9.88 24.90 -8.06
CA PHE A 45 -10.30 23.61 -8.58
C PHE A 45 -9.17 22.56 -8.50
N ALA A 46 -7.94 22.95 -8.84
CA ALA A 46 -6.77 22.08 -8.72
C ALA A 46 -6.47 21.72 -7.25
N CYS A 47 -6.51 22.69 -6.34
CA CYS A 47 -6.35 22.48 -4.91
C CYS A 47 -7.44 21.56 -4.35
N TRP A 48 -8.70 21.77 -4.77
CA TRP A 48 -9.82 20.92 -4.38
C TRP A 48 -9.65 19.48 -4.91
N GLY A 49 -9.27 19.31 -6.18
CA GLY A 49 -8.97 17.99 -6.73
C GLY A 49 -7.84 17.29 -5.97
N TYR A 50 -6.78 18.02 -5.62
CA TYR A 50 -5.68 17.50 -4.82
C TYR A 50 -6.12 17.12 -3.40
N THR A 51 -6.97 17.91 -2.72
CA THR A 51 -7.47 17.55 -1.40
C THR A 51 -8.40 16.33 -1.45
N GLN A 52 -9.23 16.19 -2.48
CA GLN A 52 -10.04 14.98 -2.68
C GLN A 52 -9.17 13.73 -2.87
N LEU A 53 -8.07 13.84 -3.62
CA LEU A 53 -7.10 12.76 -3.77
C LEU A 53 -6.43 12.40 -2.43
N LEU A 54 -6.01 13.41 -1.66
CA LEU A 54 -5.40 13.20 -0.34
C LEU A 54 -6.35 12.52 0.65
N VAL A 55 -7.62 12.95 0.70
CA VAL A 55 -8.62 12.36 1.60
C VAL A 55 -8.92 10.91 1.21
N ARG A 56 -8.97 10.60 -0.08
CA ARG A 56 -9.36 9.28 -0.58
C ARG A 56 -8.24 8.25 -0.57
N TYR A 57 -7.01 8.67 -0.89
CA TYR A 57 -5.88 7.76 -1.10
C TYR A 57 -4.71 8.00 -0.15
N GLY A 58 -4.82 8.95 0.80
CA GLY A 58 -3.75 9.32 1.73
C GLY A 58 -2.71 10.24 1.09
N SER A 59 -1.52 10.31 1.69
CA SER A 59 -0.41 11.16 1.25
C SER A 59 0.26 10.64 -0.01
N ILE A 60 -0.38 10.84 -1.15
CA ILE A 60 0.28 10.82 -2.45
C ILE A 60 0.65 12.28 -2.72
N SER A 61 1.92 12.63 -2.55
CA SER A 61 2.46 13.84 -3.16
C SER A 61 3.10 13.39 -4.48
N PRO A 62 2.42 13.52 -5.63
CA PRO A 62 3.00 13.07 -6.89
C PRO A 62 4.32 13.77 -7.18
N ALA A 63 4.47 15.02 -6.73
CA ALA A 63 5.72 15.76 -6.80
C ALA A 63 6.82 15.14 -5.92
N ALA A 64 6.51 14.78 -4.67
CA ALA A 64 7.50 14.12 -3.81
C ALA A 64 7.85 12.72 -4.33
N THR A 65 6.87 11.95 -4.81
CA THR A 65 7.13 10.66 -5.46
C THR A 65 8.02 10.85 -6.69
N ALA A 66 7.73 11.80 -7.58
CA ALA A 66 8.55 12.04 -8.77
C ALA A 66 9.96 12.60 -8.44
N LEU A 67 10.10 13.40 -7.38
CA LEU A 67 11.38 14.03 -7.01
C LEU A 67 12.26 13.14 -6.14
N PHE A 68 11.67 12.30 -5.29
CA PHE A 68 12.39 11.51 -4.29
C PHE A 68 12.30 10.00 -4.50
N THR A 69 11.56 9.54 -5.50
CA THR A 69 11.56 8.13 -5.90
C THR A 69 12.02 8.03 -7.34
N THR A 70 12.84 7.03 -7.61
CA THR A 70 13.15 6.57 -8.95
C THR A 70 12.64 5.15 -9.07
N ALA A 71 12.24 4.74 -10.27
CA ALA A 71 12.05 3.32 -10.53
C ALA A 71 13.36 2.60 -10.20
N PHE A 72 13.30 1.67 -9.25
CA PHE A 72 14.39 0.76 -8.97
C PHE A 72 14.08 -0.51 -9.73
N ASP A 73 14.84 -0.80 -10.78
CA ASP A 73 14.59 -1.95 -11.66
C ASP A 73 14.85 -3.29 -10.95
N GLY A 74 15.35 -3.24 -9.70
CA GLY A 74 15.30 -4.34 -8.73
C GLY A 74 16.21 -5.52 -9.02
N ARG A 75 16.62 -5.70 -10.27
CA ARG A 75 17.32 -6.87 -10.78
C ARG A 75 18.26 -6.49 -11.91
N ALA A 76 19.54 -6.58 -11.66
CA ALA A 76 20.56 -6.68 -12.69
C ALA A 76 20.72 -8.17 -13.11
N SER A 77 21.30 -8.42 -14.29
CA SER A 77 21.47 -9.79 -14.82
C SER A 77 22.35 -10.69 -13.95
N ASP A 78 23.17 -10.08 -13.11
CA ASP A 78 24.07 -10.67 -12.11
C ASP A 78 23.41 -10.86 -10.73
N ASP A 79 22.19 -10.35 -10.50
CA ASP A 79 21.45 -10.55 -9.23
C ASP A 79 20.84 -11.95 -9.08
N GLN A 80 20.95 -12.81 -10.10
CA GLN A 80 20.46 -14.18 -10.00
C GLN A 80 21.55 -15.09 -9.42
N PRO A 81 21.39 -15.60 -8.19
CA PRO A 81 22.33 -16.57 -7.66
C PRO A 81 22.30 -17.84 -8.53
N PRO A 82 23.40 -18.61 -8.60
CA PRO A 82 23.42 -19.89 -9.30
C PRO A 82 22.25 -20.79 -8.86
N ASN A 83 21.73 -21.63 -9.75
CA ASN A 83 20.61 -22.53 -9.43
C ASN A 83 20.88 -23.47 -8.22
N SER A 84 22.15 -23.74 -7.93
CA SER A 84 22.60 -24.57 -6.79
C SER A 84 22.88 -23.76 -5.52
N TRP A 85 22.80 -22.44 -5.56
CA TRP A 85 23.10 -21.60 -4.42
C TRP A 85 22.08 -21.82 -3.31
N ARG A 86 22.57 -21.97 -2.09
CA ARG A 86 21.79 -21.94 -0.87
C ARG A 86 22.56 -21.13 0.18
N PRO A 87 21.87 -20.38 1.04
CA PRO A 87 22.52 -19.73 2.16
C PRO A 87 23.07 -20.78 3.14
N PRO A 88 24.18 -20.50 3.84
CA PRO A 88 24.77 -21.42 4.82
C PRO A 88 24.01 -21.45 6.16
N PHE A 89 22.94 -20.66 6.27
CA PHE A 89 22.10 -20.54 7.46
C PHE A 89 20.67 -20.95 7.14
N ARG A 90 19.92 -21.29 8.20
CA ARG A 90 18.52 -21.67 8.12
C ARG A 90 17.66 -20.48 7.69
N VAL A 91 16.77 -20.69 6.73
CA VAL A 91 15.78 -19.71 6.27
C VAL A 91 14.39 -20.25 6.50
N VAL A 92 13.60 -19.53 7.28
CA VAL A 92 12.19 -19.86 7.51
C VAL A 92 11.31 -18.73 7.04
N VAL A 93 10.13 -19.09 6.55
CA VAL A 93 9.08 -18.13 6.19
C VAL A 93 7.99 -18.23 7.24
N SER A 94 7.46 -17.09 7.67
CA SER A 94 6.43 -17.03 8.69
C SER A 94 5.34 -16.05 8.33
N LEU A 95 4.09 -16.50 8.45
CA LEU A 95 2.91 -15.70 8.21
C LEU A 95 1.89 -15.95 9.32
N THR A 96 0.93 -15.04 9.44
CA THR A 96 -0.22 -15.20 10.32
C THR A 96 -1.48 -15.15 9.49
N THR A 97 -2.45 -15.98 9.84
CA THR A 97 -3.76 -15.93 9.19
C THR A 97 -4.89 -15.94 10.20
N THR A 98 -6.09 -15.64 9.71
CA THR A 98 -7.34 -15.60 10.49
C THR A 98 -8.32 -16.62 9.90
N PRO A 99 -9.28 -17.13 10.68
CA PRO A 99 -10.47 -17.84 10.20
C PRO A 99 -10.96 -17.45 8.81
N SER A 100 -11.24 -16.16 8.62
CA SER A 100 -11.83 -15.61 7.40
C SER A 100 -10.90 -15.54 6.17
N ARG A 101 -9.63 -15.89 6.33
CA ARG A 101 -8.61 -15.87 5.26
C ARG A 101 -7.89 -17.21 5.11
N LEU A 102 -8.26 -18.21 5.90
CA LEU A 102 -7.61 -19.51 5.89
C LEU A 102 -7.83 -20.27 4.58
N ASP A 103 -8.92 -19.98 3.86
CA ASP A 103 -9.18 -20.43 2.50
C ASP A 103 -8.23 -19.77 1.48
N LYS A 104 -7.87 -18.50 1.70
CA LYS A 104 -7.01 -17.70 0.80
C LYS A 104 -5.52 -17.94 0.99
N VAL A 105 -5.11 -18.33 2.20
CA VAL A 105 -3.70 -18.56 2.52
C VAL A 105 -3.07 -19.67 1.65
N MET A 106 -3.89 -20.57 1.12
CA MET A 106 -3.41 -21.71 0.32
C MET A 106 -2.67 -21.28 -0.94
N ASP A 107 -3.07 -20.19 -1.60
CA ASP A 107 -2.36 -19.70 -2.79
C ASP A 107 -0.94 -19.22 -2.43
N SER A 108 -0.82 -18.49 -1.32
CA SER A 108 0.47 -18.06 -0.77
C SER A 108 1.34 -19.25 -0.38
N VAL A 109 0.78 -20.26 0.31
CA VAL A 109 1.50 -21.48 0.68
C VAL A 109 1.96 -22.27 -0.55
N GLN A 110 1.10 -22.46 -1.54
CA GLN A 110 1.47 -23.13 -2.79
C GLN A 110 2.54 -22.37 -3.56
N SER A 111 2.50 -21.04 -3.56
CA SER A 111 3.56 -20.22 -4.15
C SER A 111 4.90 -20.43 -3.44
N LEU A 112 4.90 -20.47 -2.11
CA LEU A 112 6.10 -20.68 -1.30
C LEU A 112 6.71 -22.08 -1.50
N THR A 113 5.88 -23.12 -1.56
CA THR A 113 6.35 -24.49 -1.80
C THR A 113 6.90 -24.71 -3.22
N ARG A 114 6.59 -23.82 -4.17
CA ARG A 114 7.07 -23.86 -5.56
C ARG A 114 8.23 -22.89 -5.86
N GLN A 115 8.75 -22.18 -4.87
CA GLN A 115 9.92 -21.31 -5.07
C GLN A 115 11.14 -22.10 -5.55
N SER A 116 11.96 -21.48 -6.41
CA SER A 116 13.22 -22.06 -6.90
C SER A 116 14.18 -22.38 -5.75
N LEU A 117 14.24 -21.49 -4.75
CA LEU A 117 14.88 -21.72 -3.47
C LEU A 117 13.81 -21.88 -2.39
N ARG A 118 13.47 -23.13 -2.09
CA ARG A 118 12.52 -23.44 -1.00
C ARG A 118 13.11 -23.06 0.36
N PRO A 119 12.31 -22.44 1.26
CA PRO A 119 12.69 -22.25 2.65
C PRO A 119 12.79 -23.59 3.37
N ASP A 120 13.52 -23.63 4.48
CA ASP A 120 13.68 -24.82 5.31
C ASP A 120 12.40 -25.16 6.10
N GLN A 121 11.55 -24.17 6.33
CA GLN A 121 10.26 -24.31 7.02
C GLN A 121 9.34 -23.14 6.68
N ILE A 122 8.04 -23.41 6.61
CA ILE A 122 6.97 -22.41 6.50
C ILE A 122 6.10 -22.51 7.76
N TYR A 123 6.02 -21.44 8.54
CA TYR A 123 5.17 -21.32 9.72
C TYR A 123 3.87 -20.60 9.38
N ILE A 124 2.75 -21.28 9.61
CA ILE A 124 1.40 -20.69 9.55
C ILE A 124 0.95 -20.48 10.97
N ASN A 125 1.12 -19.26 11.47
CA ASN A 125 0.71 -18.90 12.83
C ASN A 125 -0.79 -18.62 12.82
N ILE A 126 -1.54 -19.43 13.57
CA ILE A 126 -2.97 -19.24 13.77
C ILE A 126 -3.17 -19.09 15.27
N PRO A 127 -3.52 -17.90 15.76
CA PRO A 127 -3.71 -17.74 17.19
C PRO A 127 -4.82 -18.65 17.75
N GLU A 128 -4.88 -18.79 19.06
CA GLU A 128 -5.93 -19.52 19.78
C GLU A 128 -6.90 -18.56 20.48
N GLY A 129 -8.15 -19.00 20.67
CA GLY A 129 -9.14 -18.27 21.45
C GLY A 129 -9.77 -17.05 20.76
N PRO A 130 -10.37 -16.12 21.54
CA PRO A 130 -11.04 -14.94 21.02
C PRO A 130 -10.08 -13.99 20.29
N MET A 131 -10.50 -13.44 19.16
CA MET A 131 -9.68 -12.51 18.39
C MET A 131 -9.53 -11.16 19.11
N LYS A 132 -8.31 -10.63 19.23
CA LYS A 132 -8.08 -9.34 19.92
C LYS A 132 -8.85 -8.16 19.31
N ARG A 133 -8.97 -8.13 17.97
CA ARG A 133 -9.66 -7.05 17.24
C ARG A 133 -11.18 -7.25 17.18
N HIS A 134 -11.63 -8.50 17.26
CA HIS A 134 -13.02 -8.92 17.10
C HIS A 134 -13.35 -9.97 18.18
N PRO A 135 -13.49 -9.57 19.45
CA PRO A 135 -13.64 -10.51 20.57
C PRO A 135 -14.88 -11.41 20.48
N GLU A 136 -15.85 -11.03 19.64
CA GLU A 136 -17.03 -11.82 19.31
C GLU A 136 -16.75 -13.02 18.39
N ARG A 137 -15.53 -13.14 17.84
CA ARG A 137 -15.07 -14.24 16.99
C ARG A 137 -13.93 -14.99 17.65
N SER A 138 -13.83 -16.28 17.38
CA SER A 138 -12.70 -17.11 17.83
C SER A 138 -11.90 -17.69 16.67
N TYR A 139 -10.59 -17.82 16.87
CA TYR A 139 -9.72 -18.58 15.97
C TYR A 139 -9.94 -20.10 16.05
N ASP A 140 -10.68 -20.57 17.06
CA ASP A 140 -10.97 -22.00 17.28
C ASP A 140 -12.22 -22.47 16.52
N GLU A 141 -13.03 -21.54 16.00
CA GLU A 141 -14.27 -21.85 15.26
C GLU A 141 -14.02 -22.34 13.83
N THR A 142 -12.78 -22.25 13.34
CA THR A 142 -12.43 -22.61 11.96
C THR A 142 -11.59 -23.87 11.91
N GLU A 143 -12.05 -24.83 11.12
CA GLU A 143 -11.30 -26.04 10.82
C GLU A 143 -10.09 -25.71 9.93
N ILE A 144 -8.93 -26.26 10.29
CA ILE A 144 -7.71 -26.10 9.51
C ILE A 144 -7.82 -26.96 8.24
N PRO A 145 -7.61 -26.39 7.03
CA PRO A 145 -7.65 -27.14 5.79
C PRO A 145 -6.77 -28.40 5.84
N PRO A 146 -7.30 -29.59 5.55
CA PRO A 146 -6.52 -30.82 5.55
C PRO A 146 -5.30 -30.76 4.61
N GLU A 147 -5.41 -30.02 3.51
CA GLU A 147 -4.33 -29.80 2.55
C GLU A 147 -3.12 -29.14 3.21
N LEU A 148 -3.36 -28.22 4.15
CA LEU A 148 -2.30 -27.51 4.85
C LEU A 148 -1.57 -28.43 5.84
N ILE A 149 -2.30 -29.37 6.45
CA ILE A 149 -1.74 -30.43 7.31
C ILE A 149 -0.90 -31.43 6.49
N GLN A 150 -1.37 -31.78 5.28
CA GLN A 150 -0.66 -32.70 4.38
C GLN A 150 0.69 -32.17 3.87
N LEU A 151 0.92 -30.86 3.93
CA LEU A 151 2.19 -30.23 3.56
C LEU A 151 3.28 -30.32 4.64
N ALA A 152 2.98 -30.96 5.77
CA ALA A 152 4.01 -31.33 6.74
C ALA A 152 5.06 -32.28 6.12
N PRO A 153 6.33 -32.19 6.52
CA PRO A 153 6.85 -31.34 7.58
C PRO A 153 7.21 -29.92 7.13
N LEU A 154 7.19 -29.61 5.82
CA LEU A 154 7.64 -28.33 5.29
C LEU A 154 6.76 -27.16 5.76
N VAL A 155 5.45 -27.37 5.85
CA VAL A 155 4.50 -26.41 6.41
C VAL A 155 4.13 -26.87 7.82
N LYS A 156 4.29 -25.98 8.80
CA LYS A 156 3.92 -26.22 10.19
C LYS A 156 2.85 -25.20 10.61
N VAL A 157 1.69 -25.72 10.98
CA VAL A 157 0.68 -24.92 11.68
C VAL A 157 1.15 -24.71 13.11
N ASN A 158 1.23 -23.45 13.50
CA ASN A 158 1.59 -23.05 14.84
C ASN A 158 0.36 -22.42 15.50
N ARG A 159 -0.27 -23.15 16.43
CA ARG A 159 -1.29 -22.59 17.30
C ARG A 159 -0.61 -21.75 18.39
N CYS A 160 -0.93 -20.45 18.47
CA CYS A 160 -0.13 -19.50 19.23
C CYS A 160 -0.92 -18.38 19.90
N VAL A 161 -0.22 -17.46 20.56
CA VAL A 161 -0.81 -16.24 21.13
C VAL A 161 -1.07 -15.22 20.01
N ASP A 162 -2.19 -14.49 20.09
CA ASP A 162 -2.50 -13.36 19.21
C ASP A 162 -1.68 -12.13 19.65
N ASP A 163 -0.63 -11.76 18.93
CA ASP A 163 0.13 -10.52 19.13
C ASP A 163 -0.26 -9.43 18.11
N GLY A 164 -1.45 -9.54 17.51
CA GLY A 164 -1.90 -8.65 16.45
C GLY A 164 -1.03 -8.77 15.19
N PRO A 165 -0.73 -7.65 14.49
CA PRO A 165 0.10 -7.67 13.27
C PRO A 165 1.51 -8.25 13.46
N ALA A 166 2.02 -8.24 14.70
CA ALA A 166 3.35 -8.78 15.01
C ALA A 166 3.38 -10.32 15.10
N THR A 167 2.23 -10.98 15.13
CA THR A 167 2.12 -12.45 15.27
C THR A 167 2.94 -13.19 14.21
N LYS A 168 3.04 -12.66 12.98
CA LYS A 168 3.81 -13.29 11.89
C LYS A 168 5.30 -13.36 12.19
N LEU A 169 5.81 -12.45 13.00
CA LEU A 169 7.20 -12.47 13.47
C LEU A 169 7.32 -13.19 14.82
N LEU A 170 6.52 -12.79 15.80
CA LEU A 170 6.61 -13.29 17.18
C LEU A 170 6.22 -14.77 17.29
N GLY A 171 5.36 -15.28 16.42
CA GLY A 171 5.05 -16.70 16.33
C GLY A 171 6.28 -17.53 15.96
N ALA A 172 7.04 -17.11 14.94
CA ALA A 172 8.27 -17.78 14.53
C ALA A 172 9.41 -17.61 15.55
N LEU A 173 9.57 -16.43 16.16
CA LEU A 173 10.60 -16.20 17.18
C LEU A 173 10.43 -17.07 18.42
N ARG A 174 9.22 -17.54 18.72
CA ARG A 174 8.97 -18.51 19.80
C ARG A 174 9.37 -19.94 19.43
N LEU A 175 9.51 -20.24 18.14
CA LEU A 175 9.89 -21.57 17.63
C LEU A 175 11.36 -21.66 17.22
N GLU A 176 11.93 -20.55 16.73
CA GLU A 176 13.31 -20.46 16.25
C GLU A 176 14.21 -19.82 17.32
N HIS A 177 15.17 -20.59 17.83
CA HIS A 177 16.07 -20.13 18.89
C HIS A 177 17.49 -19.83 18.41
N ASN A 178 17.84 -20.26 17.19
CA ASN A 178 19.14 -19.95 16.61
C ASN A 178 19.16 -18.52 16.08
N ALA A 179 20.03 -17.68 16.64
CA ALA A 179 20.18 -16.27 16.24
C ALA A 179 20.64 -16.08 14.79
N SER A 180 21.19 -17.12 14.15
CA SER A 180 21.57 -17.10 12.74
C SER A 180 20.43 -17.47 11.79
N THR A 181 19.27 -17.91 12.29
CA THR A 181 18.11 -18.20 11.45
C THR A 181 17.58 -16.90 10.84
N LEU A 182 17.48 -16.85 9.51
CA LEU A 182 16.78 -15.78 8.82
C LEU A 182 15.27 -16.08 8.82
N ILE A 183 14.51 -15.20 9.47
CA ILE A 183 13.04 -15.24 9.47
C ILE A 183 12.52 -14.21 8.47
N ILE A 184 11.83 -14.69 7.43
CA ILE A 184 11.14 -13.82 6.46
C ILE A 184 9.66 -13.82 6.80
N THR A 185 9.11 -12.65 7.08
CA THR A 185 7.69 -12.51 7.41
C THR A 185 6.87 -12.08 6.19
N LEU A 186 5.72 -12.71 6.00
CA LEU A 186 4.78 -12.40 4.92
C LEU A 186 3.39 -12.13 5.50
N ASP A 187 2.57 -11.43 4.72
CA ASP A 187 1.13 -11.33 4.97
C ASP A 187 0.37 -12.39 4.17
N ASP A 188 -0.80 -12.76 4.69
CA ASP A 188 -1.68 -13.80 4.15
C ASP A 188 -2.70 -13.28 3.12
#